data_AF-A0A8T5H2A6-F1
#
_entry.id   AF-A0A8T5H2A6-F1
#
_cell.length_a   1.000
_cell.length_b   1.000
_cell.length_c   1.000
_cell.angle_alpha   90.00
_cell.angle_beta   90.00
_cell.angle_gamma   90.00
#
_symmetry.space_group_name_H-M   'P 1'
#
loop_
_entity.id
_entity.type
_entity.pdbx_description
1 polymer ?
#
loop_
_entity_poly.entity_id
_entity_poly.type
_entity_poly.pdbx_seq_one_letter_code
_entity_poly.pdbx_strand_id
1 'polypeptide(L)'
;MTKKNVLEENFQEYFELAELALQKQKYNSATTLFFKAICAGVDLFILIKEKFVPSSHTKRFRLVQDNYPEIYEMLDRDFHSIKIVIQRR
;
A
#
# COMPACT_ATOMS: atom_id res chain seq x y z
N MET A 1 7.05 -3.02 -20.64
CA MET A 1 6.30 -2.53 -19.47
C MET A 1 7.23 -1.70 -18.59
N THR A 2 6.86 -0.48 -18.22
CA THR A 2 7.66 0.34 -17.29
C THR A 2 7.29 -0.01 -15.84
N LYS A 3 8.19 0.25 -14.88
CA LYS A 3 7.89 0.06 -13.44
C LYS A 3 6.65 0.86 -13.01
N LYS A 4 6.45 2.04 -13.60
CA LYS A 4 5.28 2.87 -13.37
C LYS A 4 3.98 2.15 -13.76
N ASN A 5 3.91 1.65 -15.00
CA ASN A 5 2.72 0.95 -15.50
C ASN A 5 2.39 -0.27 -14.63
N VAL A 6 3.39 -1.04 -14.22
CA VAL A 6 3.18 -2.21 -13.34
C VAL A 6 2.57 -1.80 -11.99
N LEU A 7 3.01 -0.69 -11.40
CA LEU A 7 2.44 -0.21 -10.13
C LEU A 7 1.02 0.34 -10.31
N GLU A 8 0.73 1.01 -11.43
CA GLU A 8 -0.62 1.48 -11.77
C GLU A 8 -1.58 0.30 -12.00
N GLU A 9 -1.16 -0.70 -12.76
CA GLU A 9 -1.93 -1.93 -13.02
C GLU A 9 -2.17 -2.70 -11.71
N ASN A 10 -1.13 -2.89 -10.89
CA ASN A 10 -1.26 -3.54 -9.58
C ASN A 10 -2.22 -2.77 -8.66
N PHE A 11 -2.15 -1.45 -8.64
CA PHE A 11 -3.07 -0.63 -7.85
C PHE A 11 -4.52 -0.88 -8.27
N GLN A 12 -4.80 -0.81 -9.58
CA GLN A 12 -6.15 -1.02 -10.12
C GLN A 12 -6.64 -2.44 -9.84
N GLU A 13 -5.83 -3.46 -10.14
CA GLU A 13 -6.18 -4.86 -9.91
C GLU A 13 -6.52 -5.11 -8.43
N TYR A 14 -5.67 -4.66 -7.51
CA TYR A 14 -5.91 -4.86 -6.08
C TYR A 14 -7.14 -4.10 -5.58
N PHE A 15 -7.39 -2.90 -6.09
CA PHE A 15 -8.56 -2.11 -5.72
C PHE A 15 -9.86 -2.79 -6.19
N GLU A 16 -9.95 -3.18 -7.46
CA GLU A 16 -11.11 -3.86 -8.02
C GLU A 16 -11.40 -5.19 -7.29
N LEU A 17 -10.35 -5.98 -7.02
CA LEU A 17 -10.49 -7.22 -6.26
C LEU A 17 -10.93 -6.96 -4.82
N ALA A 18 -10.46 -5.88 -4.20
CA ALA A 18 -10.88 -5.50 -2.85
C ALA A 18 -12.36 -5.13 -2.80
N GLU A 19 -12.85 -4.36 -3.78
CA GLU A 19 -14.26 -4.00 -3.90
C GLU A 19 -15.14 -5.25 -4.11
N LEU A 20 -14.72 -6.16 -5.00
CA LEU A 20 -15.43 -7.43 -5.21
C LEU A 20 -15.47 -8.28 -3.94
N ALA A 21 -14.37 -8.33 -3.17
CA ALA A 21 -14.33 -9.03 -1.91
C ALA A 21 -15.25 -8.38 -0.87
N LEU A 22 -15.31 -7.04 -0.84
CA LEU A 22 -16.18 -6.28 0.05
C LEU A 22 -17.66 -6.52 -0.26
N GLN A 23 -18.05 -6.46 -1.55
CA GLN A 23 -19.41 -6.75 -2.00
C GLN A 23 -19.85 -8.18 -1.62
N LYS A 24 -18.91 -9.12 -1.61
CA LYS A 24 -19.13 -10.52 -1.19
C LYS A 24 -19.03 -10.73 0.33
N GLN A 25 -18.94 -9.65 1.11
CA GLN A 25 -18.79 -9.66 2.58
C GLN A 25 -17.56 -10.45 3.07
N LYS A 26 -16.53 -10.60 2.22
CA LYS A 26 -15.26 -11.25 2.56
C LYS A 26 -14.29 -10.22 3.15
N TYR A 27 -14.62 -9.71 4.33
CA TYR A 27 -13.94 -8.56 4.93
C TYR A 27 -12.42 -8.74 5.09
N ASN A 28 -11.95 -9.90 5.58
CA ASN A 28 -10.50 -10.15 5.71
C ASN A 28 -9.75 -10.06 4.36
N SER A 29 -10.36 -10.58 3.30
CA SER A 29 -9.80 -10.51 1.95
C SER A 29 -9.84 -9.07 1.42
N ALA A 30 -10.97 -8.37 1.60
CA ALA A 30 -11.11 -6.97 1.21
C ALA A 30 -10.06 -6.09 1.89
N THR A 31 -9.90 -6.19 3.21
CA THR A 31 -8.87 -5.44 3.97
C THR A 31 -7.47 -5.73 3.46
N THR A 32 -7.14 -7.00 3.21
CA THR A 32 -5.82 -7.38 2.69
C THR A 32 -5.56 -6.78 1.30
N LEU A 33 -6.57 -6.79 0.43
CA LEU A 33 -6.46 -6.28 -0.95
C LEU A 33 -6.41 -4.75 -0.98
N PHE A 34 -7.23 -4.06 -0.19
CA PHE A 34 -7.12 -2.60 -0.02
C PHE A 34 -5.74 -2.19 0.50
N PHE A 35 -5.19 -2.92 1.47
CA PHE A 35 -3.83 -2.67 1.95
C PHE A 35 -2.79 -2.82 0.84
N LYS A 36 -2.91 -3.84 -0.02
CA LYS A 36 -2.02 -4.03 -1.18
C LYS A 36 -2.17 -2.91 -2.21
N ALA A 37 -3.40 -2.47 -2.49
CA ALA A 37 -3.66 -1.34 -3.38
C ALA A 37 -2.97 -0.08 -2.85
N ILE A 38 -3.16 0.24 -1.57
CA ILE A 38 -2.53 1.39 -0.92
C ILE A 38 -1.00 1.29 -0.98
N CYS A 39 -0.44 0.12 -0.71
CA CYS A 39 1.01 -0.11 -0.87
C CYS A 39 1.51 0.17 -2.29
N ALA A 40 0.79 -0.28 -3.32
CA ALA A 40 1.14 -0.03 -4.72
C ALA A 40 1.03 1.47 -5.06
N GLY A 41 0.01 2.16 -4.56
CA GLY A 41 -0.16 3.61 -4.72
C GLY A 41 0.96 4.41 -4.05
N VAL A 42 1.37 4.01 -2.85
CA VAL A 42 2.52 4.60 -2.15
C VAL A 42 3.82 4.35 -2.91
N ASP A 43 4.05 3.13 -3.39
CA ASP A 43 5.24 2.82 -4.21
C ASP A 43 5.27 3.63 -5.50
N LEU A 44 4.12 3.87 -6.13
CA LEU A 44 3.99 4.72 -7.31
C LEU A 44 4.32 6.18 -6.97
N PHE A 45 3.81 6.69 -5.86
CA PHE A 45 4.11 8.03 -5.37
C PHE A 45 5.63 8.20 -5.12
N ILE A 46 6.24 7.25 -4.41
CA ILE A 46 7.69 7.26 -4.13
C ILE A 46 8.48 7.17 -5.43
N LEU A 47 8.08 6.32 -6.38
CA LEU A 47 8.75 6.22 -7.67
C LEU A 47 8.73 7.55 -8.43
N ILE A 48 7.61 8.28 -8.39
CA ILE A 48 7.49 9.58 -9.06
C ILE A 48 8.38 10.63 -8.39
N LYS A 49 8.40 10.67 -7.05
CA LYS A 49 9.12 11.68 -6.26
C LYS A 49 10.61 11.38 -6.11
N GLU A 50 10.95 10.17 -5.68
CA GLU A 50 12.30 9.72 -5.31
C GLU A 50 13.02 8.95 -6.43
N LYS A 51 12.33 8.61 -7.53
CA LYS A 51 12.88 7.86 -8.67
C LYS A 51 13.30 6.41 -8.38
N PHE A 52 12.92 5.87 -7.23
CA PHE A 52 13.11 4.45 -6.91
C PHE A 52 11.87 3.84 -6.23
N VAL A 53 11.86 2.51 -6.11
CA VAL A 53 10.83 1.77 -5.36
C VAL A 53 11.48 1.11 -4.15
N PRO A 54 10.94 1.24 -2.93
CA PRO A 54 11.49 0.59 -1.75
C PRO A 54 11.54 -0.93 -1.89
N SER A 55 12.63 -1.54 -1.44
CA SER A 55 12.83 -2.99 -1.54
C SER A 55 12.07 -3.80 -0.48
N SER A 56 11.43 -3.16 0.50
CA SER A 56 10.70 -3.82 1.58
C SER A 56 9.64 -2.91 2.21
N HIS A 57 8.66 -3.53 2.89
CA HIS A 57 7.64 -2.82 3.65
C HIS A 57 8.25 -1.86 4.68
N THR A 58 9.20 -2.33 5.49
CA THR A 58 9.85 -1.49 6.52
C THR A 58 10.52 -0.26 5.91
N LYS A 59 11.19 -0.42 4.75
CA LYS A 59 11.83 0.71 4.06
C LYS A 59 10.79 1.69 3.52
N ARG A 60 9.69 1.20 2.95
CA ARG A 60 8.56 2.03 2.50
C ARG A 60 8.02 2.86 3.66
N PHE A 61 7.64 2.20 4.75
CA PHE A 61 7.03 2.88 5.90
C PHE A 61 7.97 3.90 6.54
N ARG A 62 9.26 3.57 6.74
CA ARG A 62 10.24 4.54 7.25
C ARG A 62 10.40 5.73 6.32
N LEU A 63 10.54 5.50 5.02
CA LEU A 63 10.68 6.60 4.06
C LEU A 63 9.47 7.54 4.08
N VAL A 64 8.26 6.98 4.11
CA VAL A 64 7.03 7.81 4.18
C VAL A 64 6.94 8.51 5.53
N GLN A 65 7.32 7.86 6.64
CA GLN A 65 7.35 8.46 7.97
C GLN A 65 8.30 9.66 8.04
N ASP A 66 9.50 9.52 7.48
CA ASP A 66 10.56 10.53 7.60
C ASP A 66 10.33 11.70 6.63
N ASN A 67 9.83 11.42 5.42
CA ASN A 67 9.79 12.41 4.33
C ASN A 67 8.37 12.90 3.98
N TYR A 68 7.33 12.13 4.31
CA TYR A 68 5.94 12.38 3.89
C TYR A 68 4.94 12.14 5.04
N PRO A 69 5.05 12.90 6.15
CA PRO A 69 4.29 12.65 7.37
C PRO A 69 2.78 12.64 7.16
N GLU A 70 2.25 13.47 6.25
CA GLU A 70 0.82 13.48 5.90
C GLU A 70 0.34 12.13 5.32
N ILE A 71 1.14 11.53 4.45
CA ILE A 71 0.84 10.22 3.87
C ILE A 71 1.02 9.15 4.95
N TYR A 72 2.04 9.26 5.79
CA TYR A 72 2.25 8.34 6.90
C TYR A 72 1.07 8.35 7.88
N GLU A 73 0.54 9.52 8.22
CA GLU A 73 -0.63 9.66 9.10
C GLU A 73 -1.88 9.03 8.50
N MET A 74 -2.11 9.16 7.19
CA MET A 74 -3.21 8.48 6.49
C MET A 74 -3.05 6.95 6.57
N LEU A 75 -1.84 6.45 6.29
CA LEU A 75 -1.53 5.03 6.41
C LEU A 75 -1.68 4.52 7.86
N ASP A 76 -1.22 5.28 8.84
CA ASP A 76 -1.22 4.85 10.24
C ASP A 76 -2.63 4.88 10.87
N ARG A 77 -3.45 5.84 10.47
CA ARG A 77 -4.86 5.93 10.87
C ARG A 77 -5.65 4.72 10.40
N ASP A 78 -5.48 4.37 9.12
CA ASP A 78 -6.27 3.31 8.50
C ASP A 78 -5.72 1.91 8.84
N PHE A 79 -4.45 1.80 9.27
CA PHE A 79 -3.78 0.52 9.52
C PHE A 79 -3.15 0.35 10.90
N HIS A 80 -3.70 1.04 11.92
CA HIS A 80 -3.21 0.97 13.30
C HIS A 80 -3.05 -0.47 13.83
N SER A 81 -3.90 -1.40 13.39
CA SER A 81 -3.89 -2.83 13.76
C SER A 81 -2.93 -3.72 12.96
N ILE A 82 -2.41 -3.27 11.80
CA ILE A 82 -1.47 -4.05 10.96
C ILE A 82 -0.03 -3.98 11.49
N LYS A 83 0.30 -3.02 12.38
CA LYS A 83 1.59 -2.97 13.09
C LYS A 83 1.93 -4.30 13.78
N ILE A 84 0.92 -5.02 14.28
CA ILE A 84 1.10 -6.31 14.97
C ILE A 84 1.56 -7.41 13.99
N VAL A 85 1.19 -7.35 12.72
CA VAL A 85 1.53 -8.36 11.70
C VAL A 85 2.87 -8.05 11.05
N ILE A 86 3.20 -6.78 10.81
CA ILE A 86 4.46 -6.37 10.16
C ILE A 86 5.66 -6.55 11.10
N GLN A 87 5.49 -6.40 12.42
CA GLN A 87 6.56 -6.68 13.39
C GLN A 87 6.84 -8.18 13.60
N ARG A 88 6.05 -9.08 12.98
CA ARG A 88 6.19 -10.55 13.10
C ARG A 88 6.78 -11.23 11.86
N ARG A 89 7.33 -10.50 10.90
CA ARG A 89 8.05 -11.08 9.74
C ARG A 89 9.42 -10.45 9.55
#